data_AF-A0A372LHY5-F1
#
_entry.id   AF-A0A372LHY5-F1
#
_cell.length_a   1.000
_cell.length_b   1.000
_cell.length_c   1.000
_cell.angle_alpha   90.00
_cell.angle_beta   90.00
_cell.angle_gamma   90.00
#
_symmetry.space_group_name_H-M   'P 1'
#
loop_
_entity.id
_entity.type
_entity.pdbx_description
1 polymer ?
#
loop_
_entity_poly.entity_id
_entity_poly.type
_entity_poly.pdbx_seq_one_letter_code
_entity_poly.pdbx_strand_id
1 'polypeptide(L)' 'MSKRIVELIGKPNSNVLFVPTESNDDEVYIAESTEKFGKRLQSQVYILRCIHNHPGEPDIKKKIESADLIYRGGGNYAK' A
#
# COMPACT_ATOMS: atom_id res chain seq x y z
N MET A 1 10.31 -4.81 5.95
CA MET A 1 9.03 -5.50 5.71
C MET A 1 9.01 -6.78 6.52
N SER A 2 8.01 -6.98 7.38
CA SER A 2 7.97 -8.12 8.30
C SER A 2 7.62 -9.42 7.55
N LYS A 3 8.25 -10.54 7.93
CA LYS A 3 7.96 -11.88 7.39
C LYS A 3 6.46 -12.23 7.46
N ARG A 4 5.79 -11.75 8.52
CA ARG A 4 4.37 -12.01 8.79
C ARG A 4 3.42 -11.43 7.74
N ILE A 5 3.74 -10.29 7.14
CA ILE A 5 2.94 -9.72 6.04
C ILE A 5 3.09 -10.60 4.79
N VAL A 6 4.31 -11.06 4.49
CA VAL A 6 4.55 -11.94 3.33
C VAL A 6 3.83 -13.29 3.50
N GLU A 7 3.84 -13.85 4.71
CA GLU A 7 3.12 -15.09 5.06
C GLU A 7 1.59 -14.93 5.03
N LEU A 8 1.06 -13.80 5.52
CA LEU A 8 -0.37 -13.47 5.45
C LEU A 8 -0.83 -13.22 4.02
N ILE A 9 0.06 -12.70 3.17
CA ILE A 9 -0.27 -12.46 1.77
C ILE A 9 -0.50 -13.78 1.07
N GLY A 10 0.37 -14.79 1.24
CA GLY A 10 0.16 -16.25 1.08
C GLY A 10 -0.60 -16.79 -0.15
N LYS A 11 -1.16 -15.92 -0.96
CA LYS A 11 -2.11 -16.08 -2.04
C LYS A 11 -1.54 -15.29 -3.21
N PRO A 12 -1.10 -15.96 -4.28
CA PRO A 12 -0.72 -15.27 -5.51
C PRO A 12 -1.91 -14.45 -6.04
N ASN A 13 -1.63 -13.33 -6.70
CA ASN A 13 -2.62 -12.42 -7.31
C ASN A 13 -3.56 -11.67 -6.36
N SER A 14 -3.12 -11.35 -5.14
CA SER A 14 -3.93 -10.52 -4.22
C SER A 14 -3.88 -9.04 -4.60
N ASN A 15 -4.97 -8.31 -4.38
CA ASN A 15 -5.03 -6.86 -4.51
C ASN A 15 -4.52 -6.19 -3.23
N VAL A 16 -3.33 -5.60 -3.28
CA VAL A 16 -2.74 -4.88 -2.16
C VAL A 16 -3.02 -3.39 -2.32
N LEU A 17 -3.69 -2.79 -1.34
CA LEU A 17 -3.84 -1.35 -1.23
C LEU A 17 -2.74 -0.78 -0.34
N PHE A 18 -1.90 0.07 -0.92
CA PHE A 18 -0.83 0.78 -0.24
C PHE A 18 -1.24 2.21 0.09
N VAL A 19 -1.11 2.61 1.36
CA VAL A 19 -1.46 3.95 1.87
C VAL A 19 -0.20 4.63 2.43
N PRO A 20 0.52 5.45 1.63
CA PRO A 20 1.81 6.06 2.01
C PRO A 20 1.66 7.39 2.78
N THR A 21 0.62 7.53 3.60
CA THR A 21 0.34 8.79 4.29
C THR A 21 1.42 9.18 5.30
N GLU A 22 2.06 8.20 5.96
CA GLU A 22 3.12 8.48 6.94
C GLU A 22 4.43 8.95 6.31
N SER A 23 4.62 8.71 5.00
CA SER A 23 5.77 9.23 4.24
C SER A 23 5.41 10.48 3.44
N ASN A 24 4.32 11.17 3.78
CA ASN A 24 3.84 12.33 3.03
C ASN A 24 3.61 12.02 1.52
N ASP A 25 3.15 10.81 1.18
CA ASP A 25 3.07 10.30 -0.19
C ASP A 25 4.37 10.46 -1.02
N ASP A 26 5.53 10.30 -0.37
CA ASP A 26 6.85 10.32 -1.02
C ASP A 26 6.93 9.34 -2.20
N GLU A 27 7.24 9.87 -3.39
CA GLU A 27 7.26 9.12 -4.66
C GLU A 27 8.34 8.04 -4.67
N VAL A 28 9.50 8.30 -4.04
CA VAL A 28 10.61 7.35 -4.01
C VAL A 28 10.22 6.15 -3.13
N TYR A 29 9.66 6.41 -1.96
CA TYR A 29 9.14 5.38 -1.07
C TYR A 29 7.99 4.59 -1.69
N ILE A 30 7.12 5.25 -2.45
CA ILE A 30 6.06 4.60 -3.24
C ILE A 30 6.65 3.66 -4.28
N ALA A 31 7.62 4.12 -5.08
CA ALA A 31 8.25 3.32 -6.11
C ALA A 31 8.96 2.10 -5.50
N GLU A 32 9.78 2.31 -4.46
CA GLU A 32 10.48 1.22 -3.77
C GLU A 32 9.53 0.22 -3.14
N SER A 33 8.46 0.69 -2.49
CA SER A 33 7.47 -0.17 -1.86
C SER A 33 6.73 -0.98 -2.92
N THR A 34 6.25 -0.33 -3.98
CA THR A 34 5.55 -0.98 -5.08
C THR A 34 6.42 -2.05 -5.75
N GLU A 35 7.71 -1.78 -5.96
CA GLU A 35 8.65 -2.76 -6.49
C GLU A 35 8.82 -3.94 -5.52
N LYS A 36 9.00 -3.69 -4.22
CA LYS A 36 9.12 -4.73 -3.19
C LYS A 36 7.86 -5.60 -3.14
N PHE A 37 6.68 -5.01 -3.21
CA PHE A 37 5.41 -5.75 -3.21
C PHE A 37 5.23 -6.55 -4.52
N GLY A 38 5.37 -5.90 -5.68
CA GLY A 38 5.20 -6.53 -6.99
C GLY A 38 6.17 -7.70 -7.22
N LYS A 39 7.47 -7.52 -6.92
CA LYS A 39 8.48 -8.57 -7.12
C LYS A 39 8.35 -9.73 -6.15
N ARG A 40 8.05 -9.46 -4.86
CA ARG A 40 8.06 -10.52 -3.83
C ARG A 40 6.73 -11.28 -3.74
N LEU A 41 5.64 -10.66 -4.15
CA LEU A 41 4.30 -11.18 -3.86
C LEU A 41 3.49 -11.47 -5.12
N GLN A 42 4.02 -11.15 -6.31
CA GLN A 42 3.32 -11.30 -7.59
C GLN A 42 1.87 -10.77 -7.52
N SER A 43 1.71 -9.66 -6.80
CA SER A 43 0.43 -9.10 -6.40
C SER A 43 0.25 -7.74 -7.07
N GLN A 44 -1.01 -7.39 -7.36
CA GLN A 44 -1.32 -6.08 -7.91
C GLN A 44 -1.33 -5.06 -6.78
N VAL A 45 -0.56 -3.99 -6.94
CA VAL A 45 -0.42 -2.94 -5.91
C VAL A 45 -1.14 -1.70 -6.38
N TYR A 46 -2.15 -1.29 -5.61
CA TYR A 46 -2.86 -0.04 -5.78
C TYR A 46 -2.39 0.97 -4.75
N ILE A 47 -2.13 2.21 -5.17
CA ILE A 47 -1.69 3.27 -4.27
C ILE A 47 -2.87 4.20 -3.98
N LEU A 48 -3.09 4.52 -2.71
CA LEU A 48 -4.06 5.51 -2.26
C LEU A 48 -3.31 6.68 -1.61
N ARG A 49 -3.12 7.75 -2.40
CA ARG A 49 -2.49 9.01 -1.96
C ARG A 49 -3.56 9.91 -1.38
N CYS A 50 -3.60 10.05 -0.06
CA CYS A 50 -4.59 10.90 0.60
C CYS A 50 -4.15 12.37 0.71
N ILE A 51 -2.84 12.64 0.62
CA ILE A 51 -2.29 13.98 0.85
C ILE A 51 -2.19 14.75 -0.47
N HIS A 52 -1.67 14.12 -1.52
CA HIS A 52 -1.43 14.81 -2.79
C HIS A 52 -2.61 14.77 -3.77
N ASN A 53 -3.47 13.75 -3.68
CA ASN A 53 -4.57 13.55 -4.65
C ASN A 53 -5.97 13.83 -4.08
N HIS A 54 -6.11 14.06 -2.77
CA HIS A 54 -7.40 14.32 -2.09
C HIS A 54 -8.59 13.52 -2.65
N PRO A 55 -8.53 12.18 -2.71
CA PRO A 55 -9.61 11.37 -3.25
C PRO A 55 -10.89 11.56 -2.42
N GLY A 56 -12.04 11.56 -3.10
CA GLY A 56 -13.32 11.64 -2.41
C GLY A 56 -13.60 10.39 -1.57
N GLU A 57 -14.45 10.52 -0.56
CA GLU A 57 -14.87 9.41 0.30
C GLU A 57 -15.37 8.18 -0.49
N PRO A 58 -16.17 8.31 -1.57
CA PRO A 58 -16.60 7.16 -2.37
C PRO A 58 -15.45 6.40 -3.03
N ASP A 59 -14.42 7.10 -3.51
CA ASP A 59 -13.27 6.50 -4.17
C ASP A 59 -12.36 5.78 -3.18
N ILE A 60 -12.16 6.38 -2.00
CA ILE A 60 -11.45 5.75 -0.88
C ILE A 60 -12.16 4.45 -0.50
N LYS A 61 -13.47 4.51 -0.28
CA LYS A 61 -14.28 3.36 0.11
C LYS A 61 -14.18 2.24 -0.91
N LYS A 62 -14.34 2.54 -2.20
CA LYS A 62 -14.24 1.56 -3.28
C LYS A 62 -12.86 0.88 -3.31
N LYS A 63 -11.78 1.63 -3.10
CA LYS A 63 -10.42 1.09 -3.06
C LYS A 63 -10.19 0.18 -1.86
N ILE A 64 -10.69 0.57 -0.69
CA ILE A 64 -10.64 -0.23 0.54
C ILE A 64 -11.42 -1.54 0.36
N GLU A 65 -12.64 -1.47 -0.20
CA GLU A 65 -13.49 -2.65 -0.43
C GLU A 65 -12.91 -3.63 -1.46
N SER A 66 -12.13 -3.14 -2.43
CA SER A 66 -11.47 -3.98 -3.44
C SER A 66 -10.16 -4.64 -2.99
N ALA A 67 -9.66 -4.27 -1.81
CA ALA A 67 -8.35 -4.69 -1.34
C ALA A 67 -8.44 -5.98 -0.52
N ASP A 68 -7.66 -6.99 -0.90
CA ASP A 68 -7.46 -8.19 -0.09
C ASP A 68 -6.55 -7.90 1.12
N LEU A 69 -5.66 -6.92 0.97
CA LEU A 69 -4.78 -6.44 2.02
C LEU A 69 -4.63 -4.93 1.94
N ILE A 70 -4.68 -4.27 3.09
CA ILE A 70 -4.33 -2.86 3.24
C ILE A 70 -3.02 -2.76 3.99
N TYR A 71 -1.99 -2.23 3.34
CA TYR A 71 -0.70 -1.91 3.96
C TYR A 71 -0.59 -0.38 4.11
N ARG A 72 -0.58 0.08 5.36
CA ARG A 72 -0.21 1.46 5.66
C ARG A 72 1.31 1.55 5.65
N GLY A 73 1.87 2.41 4.80
CA GLY A 73 3.31 2.63 4.74
C GLY A 73 3.82 3.12 6.09
N GLY A 74 4.86 2.46 6.58
CA GLY A 74 5.57 2.92 7.77
C GLY A 74 6.42 4.12 7.40
N GLY A 75 6.05 5.29 7.90
CA GLY A 75 6.91 6.47 7.93
C GLY A 75 7.68 6.53 9.23
N ASN A 76 8.73 7.34 9.28
CA ASN A 76 9.43 7.62 10.53
C ASN A 76 8.38 8.08 11.56
N TYR A 77 8.14 7.27 12.59
CA TYR A 77 7.66 7.79 13.87
C TYR A 77 8.71 8.80 14.27
N ALA A 78 8.44 10.09 14.04
CA ALA A 78 9.33 11.16 14.42
C ALA A 78 9.73 10.94 15.88
N LYS A 79 11.03 10.74 16.12
CA LYS A 79 11.65 11.00 17.41
C LYS A 79 11.90 12.48 17.52
#